data_AF-A0A3A3I1K7-F1
#
_entry.id   AF-A0A3A3I1K7-F1
#
_cell.length_a   1.000
_cell.length_b   1.000
_cell.length_c   1.000
_cell.angle_alpha   90.00
_cell.angle_beta   90.00
_cell.angle_gamma   90.00
#
_symmetry.space_group_name_H-M   'P 1'
#
loop_
_entity.id
_entity.type
_entity.pdbx_description
1 polymer ?
#
loop_
_entity_poly.entity_id
_entity_poly.type
_entity_poly.pdbx_seq_one_letter_code
_entity_poly.pdbx_strand_id
1 'polypeptide(L)'
;MGFAEVAAALDDADTMLLDEAPLNTPGRVPRVKIIRRALHLSQEEFASRYLIPLGTLRDWEQGRTEPDQAARAYLRVIAKEPETVSRALGTRDAA
;
A
#
# COMPACT_ATOMS: atom_id res chain seq x y z
N MET A 1 -1.37 9.01 -21.43
CA MET A 1 -0.20 8.85 -20.54
C MET A 1 -0.76 8.29 -19.23
N GLY A 2 -0.55 7.07 -18.75
CA GLY A 2 0.26 5.93 -19.12
C GLY A 2 0.17 4.97 -17.92
N PHE A 3 -0.83 4.06 -17.92
CA PHE A 3 -1.17 3.20 -16.77
C PHE A 3 -0.07 2.20 -16.36
N ALA A 4 0.98 2.08 -17.17
CA ALA A 4 2.16 1.28 -16.87
C ALA A 4 3.22 2.04 -16.05
N GLU A 5 3.16 3.37 -15.95
CA GLU A 5 4.28 4.17 -15.44
C GLU A 5 4.36 4.19 -13.92
N VAL A 6 3.23 4.12 -13.19
CA VAL A 6 3.25 4.09 -11.72
C VAL A 6 3.66 2.72 -11.17
N ALA A 7 3.27 1.63 -11.85
CA ALA A 7 3.72 0.28 -11.53
C ALA A 7 5.18 0.05 -11.95
N ALA A 8 5.59 0.55 -13.12
CA ALA A 8 6.99 0.47 -13.58
C ALA A 8 7.93 1.38 -12.77
N ALA A 9 7.47 2.55 -12.32
CA ALA A 9 8.26 3.42 -11.42
C ALA A 9 8.43 2.79 -10.03
N LEU A 10 7.54 1.89 -9.61
CA LEU A 10 7.71 1.07 -8.42
C LEU A 10 8.65 -0.12 -8.68
N ASP A 11 8.70 -0.66 -9.90
CA ASP A 11 9.53 -1.82 -10.30
C ASP A 11 11.03 -1.45 -10.44
N ASP A 12 11.34 -0.30 -11.05
CA ASP A 12 12.71 0.24 -11.16
C ASP A 12 13.23 0.71 -9.79
N ALA A 13 12.33 1.23 -8.95
CA ALA A 13 12.64 1.60 -7.58
C ALA A 13 12.83 0.37 -6.69
N ASP A 14 12.00 -0.66 -6.79
CA ASP A 14 12.06 -1.85 -5.93
C ASP A 14 13.28 -2.71 -6.20
N THR A 15 13.88 -2.69 -7.41
CA THR A 15 15.14 -3.41 -7.66
C THR A 15 16.36 -2.70 -7.03
N MET A 16 16.36 -1.37 -6.95
CA MET A 16 17.43 -0.59 -6.29
C MET A 16 17.21 -0.33 -4.80
N LEU A 17 15.99 -0.51 -4.27
CA LEU A 17 15.62 -0.24 -2.86
C LEU A 17 15.60 -1.50 -1.97
N LEU A 18 16.11 -2.64 -2.45
CA LEU A 18 16.33 -3.81 -1.60
C LEU A 18 17.51 -3.66 -0.64
N ASP A 19 18.34 -2.62 -0.79
CA ASP A 19 19.38 -2.27 0.19
C ASP A 19 18.85 -1.29 1.27
N GLU A 20 18.60 -1.84 2.46
CA GLU A 20 19.07 -1.32 3.75
C GLU A 20 18.75 0.15 4.15
N ALA A 21 17.71 0.81 3.63
CA ALA A 21 17.31 2.13 4.13
C ALA A 21 16.21 2.03 5.22
N PRO A 22 16.42 2.53 6.46
CA PRO A 22 15.40 2.52 7.50
C PRO A 22 14.17 3.32 7.05
N LEU A 23 13.00 2.72 7.26
CA LEU A 23 11.69 3.29 6.86
C LEU A 23 11.41 4.66 7.52
N ASN A 24 12.13 5.00 8.59
CA ASN A 24 12.04 6.25 9.33
C ASN A 24 12.94 7.37 8.78
N THR A 25 12.95 7.58 7.46
CA THR A 25 13.55 8.81 6.90
C THR A 25 12.56 9.96 7.09
N PRO A 26 12.88 10.99 7.91
CA PRO A 26 11.97 12.12 8.12
C PRO A 26 11.65 12.81 6.80
N GLY A 27 10.36 13.04 6.54
CA GLY A 27 9.87 13.68 5.32
C GLY A 27 9.43 12.72 4.21
N ARG A 28 9.57 11.39 4.38
CA ARG A 28 9.07 10.42 3.40
C ARG A 28 7.61 10.08 3.66
N VAL A 29 6.76 10.18 2.62
CA VAL A 29 5.36 9.76 2.71
C VAL A 29 5.32 8.24 2.98
N PRO A 30 4.56 7.74 3.98
CA PRO A 30 4.48 6.30 4.24
C PRO A 30 4.02 5.54 3.00
N ARG A 31 4.69 4.41 2.69
CA ARG A 31 4.41 3.60 1.49
C ARG A 31 2.92 3.22 1.37
N VAL A 32 2.27 2.87 2.47
CA VAL A 32 0.82 2.54 2.49
C VAL A 32 -0.07 3.69 2.01
N LYS A 33 0.27 4.94 2.37
CA LYS A 33 -0.48 6.13 1.94
C LYS A 33 -0.34 6.37 0.44
N ILE A 34 0.82 6.06 -0.13
CA ILE A 34 1.07 6.14 -1.57
C ILE A 34 0.22 5.11 -2.30
N ILE A 35 0.27 3.85 -1.87
CA ILE A 35 -0.50 2.75 -2.46
C ILE A 35 -1.99 3.08 -2.46
N ARG A 36 -2.55 3.47 -1.30
CA ARG A 36 -3.97 3.82 -1.20
C ARG A 36 -4.38 4.96 -2.14
N ARG A 37 -3.58 6.03 -2.19
CA ARG A 37 -3.87 7.18 -3.06
C ARG A 37 -3.79 6.83 -4.54
N ALA A 38 -2.86 5.95 -4.93
CA ALA A 38 -2.77 5.45 -6.30
C ALA A 38 -4.00 4.63 -6.71
N LEU A 39 -4.66 3.96 -5.76
CA LEU A 39 -5.92 3.24 -5.98
C LEU A 39 -7.17 4.13 -5.88
N HIS A 40 -7.00 5.44 -5.62
CA HIS A 40 -8.10 6.40 -5.46
C HIS A 40 -9.10 6.06 -4.35
N LEU A 41 -8.64 5.38 -3.29
CA LEU A 41 -9.49 4.99 -2.16
C LEU A 41 -9.35 5.94 -0.97
N SER A 42 -10.47 6.22 -0.32
CA SER A 42 -10.51 6.73 1.05
C SER A 42 -9.84 5.74 2.01
N GLN A 43 -9.52 6.21 3.23
CA GLN A 43 -8.95 5.32 4.24
C GLN A 43 -9.93 4.19 4.59
N GLU A 44 -11.22 4.51 4.67
CA GLU A 44 -12.32 3.60 4.96
C GLU A 44 -12.48 2.55 3.86
N GLU A 45 -12.47 2.95 2.59
CA GLU A 45 -12.55 2.03 1.45
C GLU A 45 -11.33 1.10 1.38
N PHE A 46 -10.11 1.63 1.57
CA PHE A 46 -8.90 0.81 1.56
C PHE A 46 -8.87 -0.17 2.73
N ALA A 47 -9.21 0.30 3.93
CA ALA A 47 -9.30 -0.52 5.13
C ALA A 47 -10.29 -1.67 4.95
N SER A 48 -11.49 -1.36 4.44
CA SER A 48 -12.55 -2.34 4.19
C SER A 48 -12.15 -3.33 3.09
N ARG A 49 -11.65 -2.83 1.95
CA ARG A 49 -11.28 -3.65 0.78
C ARG A 49 -10.12 -4.59 1.05
N TYR A 50 -9.18 -4.21 1.91
CA TYR A 50 -7.98 -5.01 2.16
C TYR A 50 -7.93 -5.61 3.56
N LEU A 51 -9.04 -5.56 4.30
CA LEU A 51 -9.17 -6.12 5.65
C LEU A 51 -8.07 -5.63 6.60
N ILE A 52 -7.70 -4.36 6.48
CA ILE A 52 -6.78 -3.68 7.39
C ILE A 52 -7.62 -2.84 8.35
N PRO A 53 -7.52 -3.02 9.67
CA PRO A 53 -8.26 -2.19 10.60
C PRO A 53 -7.99 -0.70 10.36
N LEU A 54 -9.04 0.13 10.27
CA LEU A 54 -8.91 1.55 9.95
C LEU A 54 -7.97 2.30 10.90
N GLY A 55 -7.99 1.96 12.20
CA GLY A 55 -7.06 2.51 13.18
C GLY A 55 -5.60 2.19 12.86
N THR A 56 -5.32 0.92 12.53
CA THR A 56 -3.99 0.46 12.11
C THR A 56 -3.51 1.17 10.84
N LEU A 57 -4.38 1.30 9.82
CA LEU A 57 -4.06 2.04 8.61
C LEU A 57 -3.71 3.51 8.91
N ARG A 58 -4.49 4.17 9.78
CA ARG A 58 -4.24 5.56 10.18
C ARG A 58 -2.91 5.71 10.94
N ASP A 59 -2.61 4.79 11.85
CA ASP A 59 -1.34 4.81 12.59
C ASP A 59 -0.15 4.66 11.64
N TRP A 60 -0.23 3.77 10.65
CA TRP A 60 0.81 3.62 9.62
C TRP A 60 0.93 4.85 8.71
N GLU A 61 -0.17 5.44 8.26
CA GLU A 61 -0.15 6.63 7.39
C GLU A 61 0.32 7.91 8.09
N GLN A 62 0.23 7.95 9.41
CA GLN A 62 0.73 9.04 10.25
C GLN A 62 2.14 8.77 10.79
N GLY A 63 2.70 7.58 10.56
CA GLY A 63 4.02 7.18 11.07
C GLY A 63 4.06 6.96 12.59
N ARG A 64 2.91 6.71 13.22
CA ARG A 64 2.84 6.37 14.66
C ARG A 64 3.37 4.97 14.94
N THR A 65 3.14 4.06 14.00
CA THR A 65 3.66 2.69 13.99
C THR A 65 4.07 2.32 12.57
N GLU A 66 4.82 1.23 12.43
CA GLU A 66 5.19 0.68 11.14
C GLU A 66 4.49 -0.68 10.91
N PRO A 67 4.12 -1.01 9.65
CA PRO A 67 3.65 -2.34 9.32
C PRO A 67 4.76 -3.36 9.56
N ASP A 68 4.43 -4.51 10.14
CA ASP A 68 5.37 -5.61 10.33
C ASP A 68 5.78 -6.28 9.00
N GLN A 69 6.58 -7.34 9.06
CA GLN A 69 7.07 -8.01 7.86
C GLN A 69 5.93 -8.58 6.99
N ALA A 70 4.91 -9.17 7.62
CA ALA A 70 3.78 -9.77 6.91
C ALA A 70 2.90 -8.70 6.27
N ALA A 71 2.59 -7.62 7.00
CA ALA A 71 1.85 -6.48 6.49
C ALA A 71 2.58 -5.79 5.34
N ARG A 72 3.92 -5.64 5.40
CA ARG A 72 4.71 -5.11 4.28
C ARG A 72 4.66 -6.00 3.05
N ALA A 73 4.78 -7.32 3.22
CA ALA A 73 4.65 -8.26 2.11
C ALA A 73 3.24 -8.18 1.48
N TYR A 74 2.21 -8.13 2.32
CA TYR A 74 0.83 -7.99 1.88
C TYR A 74 0.58 -6.68 1.12
N LEU A 75 1.07 -5.55 1.62
CA LEU A 75 0.99 -4.24 0.94
C LEU A 75 1.69 -4.25 -0.43
N ARG A 76 2.79 -5.00 -0.60
CA ARG A 76 3.43 -5.18 -1.91
C ARG A 76 2.52 -5.94 -2.88
N VAL A 77 1.85 -7.00 -2.42
CA VAL A 77 0.91 -7.75 -3.26
C VAL A 77 -0.28 -6.87 -3.64
N ILE A 78 -0.83 -6.08 -2.72
CA ILE A 78 -1.91 -5.11 -3.02
C ILE A 78 -1.45 -4.10 -4.07
N ALA A 79 -0.23 -3.56 -3.95
CA ALA A 79 0.29 -2.58 -4.89
C ALA A 79 0.42 -3.13 -6.31
N LYS A 80 0.76 -4.43 -6.44
CA LYS A 80 0.95 -5.09 -7.73
C LYS A 80 -0.37 -5.62 -8.32
N GLU A 81 -1.23 -6.18 -7.48
CA GLU A 81 -2.39 -6.99 -7.87
C GLU A 81 -3.67 -6.60 -7.08
N PRO A 82 -4.07 -5.32 -7.06
CA PRO A 82 -5.12 -4.81 -6.16
C PRO A 82 -6.48 -5.50 -6.37
N GLU A 83 -6.83 -5.79 -7.62
CA GLU A 83 -8.09 -6.45 -8.01
C GLU A 83 -8.09 -7.95 -7.74
N THR A 84 -6.92 -8.59 -7.85
CA THR A 84 -6.76 -10.01 -7.54
C THR A 84 -6.89 -10.23 -6.04
N VAL A 85 -6.26 -9.36 -5.23
CA VAL A 85 -6.36 -9.40 -3.77
C VAL A 85 -7.79 -9.14 -3.31
N SER A 86 -8.43 -8.07 -3.77
CA SER A 86 -9.81 -7.75 -3.37
C SER A 86 -10.79 -8.88 -3.71
N ARG A 87 -10.62 -9.50 -4.88
CA ARG A 87 -11.40 -10.67 -5.30
C ARG A 87 -11.14 -11.88 -4.40
N ALA A 88 -9.88 -12.17 -4.09
CA ALA A 88 -9.52 -13.30 -3.24
C ALA A 88 -10.07 -13.17 -1.81
N LEU A 89 -10.20 -11.93 -1.31
CA LEU A 89 -10.79 -11.62 -0.01
C LEU A 89 -12.32 -11.58 -0.02
N GLY A 90 -12.95 -11.65 -1.20
CA GLY A 90 -14.41 -11.55 -1.33
C GLY A 90 -14.96 -10.14 -1.10
N THR A 91 -14.08 -9.14 -1.02
CA THR A 91 -14.41 -7.72 -0.80
C THR A 91 -14.47 -7.02 -2.15
N ARG A 92 -15.49 -7.34 -2.96
CA ARG A 92 -15.80 -6.55 -4.15
C ARG A 92 -16.45 -5.23 -3.74
N ASP A 93 -16.17 -4.19 -4.49
CA ASP A 93 -16.73 -2.85 -4.24
C ASP A 93 -18.22 -2.88 -4.02
N ALA A 94 -18.65 -2.31 -2.90
CA ALA A 94 -19.98 -1.74 -2.81
C ALA A 94 -20.03 -0.64 -3.88
N ALA A 95 -20.81 -0.90 -4.93
CA ALA A 95 -21.04 0.02 -6.03
C ALA A 95 -21.54 1.38 -5.55
#